data_AF-A0A7K5RN67-F1
#
_entry.id   AF-A0A7K5RN67-F1
#
_cell.length_a   1.000
_cell.length_b   1.000
_cell.length_c   1.000
_cell.angle_alpha   90.00
_cell.angle_beta   90.00
_cell.angle_gamma   90.00
#
_symmetry.space_group_name_H-M   'P 1'
#
loop_
_entity.id
_entity.type
_entity.pdbx_description
1 polymer ?
#
loop_
_entity_poly.entity_id
_entity_poly.type
_entity_poly.pdbx_seq_one_letter_code
_entity_poly.pdbx_strand_id
1 'polypeptide(L)'
;AAFPHRLNLFYLANDVIQNCKRKNAIVFRDTFAEVLPEAASLVKDPSVSKSIERIFKIWEDRNVYPEETILALKEALSTTFKTQKQLKESLNKPNKPWKKTQS
;
A
#
# COMPACT_ATOMS: atom_id res chain seq x y z
N ALA A 1 13.02 14.41 13.89
CA ALA A 1 11.76 14.40 14.68
C ALA A 1 10.47 14.23 13.85
N ALA A 2 10.50 14.18 12.51
CA ALA A 2 9.27 14.25 11.69
C ALA A 2 8.47 12.94 11.57
N PHE A 3 9.12 11.78 11.46
CA PHE A 3 8.43 10.53 11.09
C PHE A 3 7.46 9.99 12.17
N PRO A 4 7.81 9.95 13.48
CA PRO A 4 6.87 9.50 14.51
C PRO A 4 5.60 10.35 14.57
N HIS A 5 5.74 11.67 14.41
CA HIS A 5 4.59 12.58 14.38
C HIS A 5 3.74 12.37 13.12
N ARG A 6 4.35 12.20 11.94
CA ARG A 6 3.64 11.87 10.69
C ARG A 6 2.89 10.55 10.80
N LEU A 7 3.45 9.55 11.47
CA LEU A 7 2.76 8.29 11.73
C LEU A 7 1.51 8.50 12.62
N ASN A 8 1.59 9.33 13.65
CA ASN A 8 0.43 9.68 14.47
C ASN A 8 -0.66 10.40 13.66
N LEU A 9 -0.28 11.28 12.74
CA LEU A 9 -1.24 11.93 11.83
C LEU A 9 -1.91 10.93 10.90
N PHE A 10 -1.19 9.91 10.41
CA PHE A 10 -1.78 8.80 9.66
C PHE A 10 -2.76 7.97 10.50
N TYR A 11 -2.48 7.75 11.78
CA TYR A 11 -3.43 7.09 12.67
C TYR A 11 -4.70 7.91 12.88
N LEU A 12 -4.57 9.23 13.00
CA LEU A 12 -5.73 10.14 13.05
C LEU A 12 -6.54 10.09 11.75
N ALA A 13 -5.89 10.21 10.60
CA ALA A 13 -6.57 10.12 9.31
C ALA A 13 -7.29 8.77 9.14
N ASN A 14 -6.66 7.67 9.56
CA ASN A 14 -7.27 6.35 9.56
C ASN A 14 -8.54 6.28 10.40
N ASP A 15 -8.54 6.88 11.60
CA ASP A 15 -9.75 6.91 12.45
C ASP A 15 -10.90 7.66 11.77
N VAL A 16 -10.62 8.82 11.18
CA VAL A 16 -11.62 9.61 10.44
C VAL A 16 -12.16 8.82 9.24
N ILE A 17 -11.29 8.26 8.39
CA ILE A 17 -11.66 7.52 7.18
C ILE A 17 -12.51 6.28 7.49
N GLN A 18 -12.18 5.55 8.56
CA GLN A 18 -12.93 4.37 8.95
C GLN A 18 -14.28 4.70 9.58
N ASN A 19 -14.38 5.78 10.36
CA ASN A 19 -15.60 6.12 11.09
C ASN A 19 -16.53 7.07 10.36
N CYS A 20 -16.07 7.79 9.34
CA CYS A 20 -16.85 8.80 8.62
C CYS A 20 -18.16 8.25 8.01
N LYS A 21 -18.16 6.99 7.56
CA LYS A 21 -19.36 6.33 7.02
C LYS A 21 -20.50 6.25 8.04
N ARG A 22 -20.19 5.95 9.31
CA ARG A 22 -21.21 5.86 10.37
C ARG A 22 -21.77 7.23 10.77
N LYS A 23 -21.03 8.31 10.51
CA LYS A 23 -21.37 9.68 10.88
C LYS A 23 -21.96 10.49 9.72
N ASN A 24 -22.38 9.83 8.64
CA ASN A 24 -22.89 10.47 7.42
C ASN A 24 -21.91 11.49 6.80
N ALA A 25 -20.61 11.26 6.95
CA ALA A 25 -19.56 12.18 6.55
C ALA A 25 -18.62 11.55 5.52
N ILE A 26 -19.16 10.73 4.61
CA ILE A 26 -18.39 9.93 3.64
C ILE A 26 -17.45 10.78 2.77
N VAL A 27 -17.79 12.06 2.58
CA VAL A 27 -16.99 13.08 1.88
C VAL A 27 -15.54 13.12 2.35
N PHE A 28 -15.26 12.82 3.62
CA PHE A 28 -13.88 12.78 4.11
C PHE A 28 -13.03 11.73 3.39
N ARG A 29 -13.59 10.60 2.96
CA ARG A 29 -12.83 9.62 2.17
C ARG A 29 -12.35 10.23 0.87
N ASP A 30 -13.26 10.88 0.15
CA ASP A 30 -12.94 11.47 -1.15
C ASP A 30 -11.90 12.59 -0.98
N THR A 31 -12.08 13.47 0.01
CA THR A 31 -11.13 14.54 0.31
C THR A 31 -9.76 14.00 0.75
N PHE A 32 -9.70 12.94 1.56
CA PHE A 32 -8.42 12.35 1.95
C PHE A 32 -7.74 11.66 0.76
N ALA A 33 -8.48 11.04 -0.16
CA ALA A 33 -7.91 10.36 -1.33
C ALA A 33 -7.06 11.29 -2.20
N GLU A 34 -7.39 12.58 -2.26
CA GLU A 34 -6.63 13.59 -3.02
C GLU A 34 -5.23 13.85 -2.46
N VAL A 35 -5.07 13.80 -1.13
CA VAL A 35 -3.82 14.17 -0.44
C VAL A 35 -2.99 12.97 0.04
N LEU A 36 -3.61 11.80 0.15
CA LEU A 36 -2.94 10.59 0.64
C LEU A 36 -1.72 10.15 -0.21
N PRO A 37 -1.71 10.27 -1.55
CA PRO A 37 -0.52 9.93 -2.34
C PRO A 37 0.69 10.80 -2.00
N GLU A 38 0.50 12.11 -1.87
CA GLU A 38 1.57 13.03 -1.45
C GLU A 38 2.02 12.70 -0.02
N ALA A 39 1.08 12.50 0.90
CA ALA A 39 1.39 12.16 2.29
C ALA A 39 2.15 10.83 2.41
N ALA A 40 1.78 9.81 1.63
CA ALA A 40 2.46 8.51 1.60
C ALA A 40 3.92 8.66 1.13
N SER A 41 4.17 9.56 0.18
CA SER A 41 5.52 9.85 -0.30
C SER A 41 6.45 10.46 0.76
N LEU A 42 5.87 11.04 1.82
CA LEU A 42 6.56 11.69 2.93
C LEU A 42 6.85 10.76 4.11
N VAL A 43 6.41 9.50 4.08
CA VAL A 43 6.54 8.52 5.18
C VAL A 43 7.19 7.20 4.75
N LYS A 44 8.12 7.28 3.78
CA LYS A 44 8.88 6.13 3.24
C LYS A 44 9.90 5.53 4.22
N ASP A 45 10.15 6.18 5.35
CA ASP A 45 11.17 5.74 6.30
C ASP A 45 10.83 4.36 6.90
N PRO A 46 11.80 3.42 6.96
CA PRO A 46 11.57 2.07 7.48
C PRO A 46 11.01 2.00 8.90
N SER A 47 11.23 3.03 9.73
CA SER A 47 10.69 3.09 11.09
C SER A 47 9.16 3.20 11.14
N VAL A 48 8.53 3.71 10.08
CA VAL A 48 7.07 3.94 10.04
C VAL A 48 6.38 3.25 8.87
N SER A 49 7.07 2.98 7.77
CA SER A 49 6.47 2.52 6.51
C SER A 49 5.66 1.22 6.66
N LYS A 50 6.12 0.24 7.44
CA LYS A 50 5.36 -1.00 7.71
C LYS A 50 4.00 -0.74 8.37
N SER A 51 3.94 0.25 9.25
CA SER A 51 2.68 0.62 9.93
C SER A 51 1.72 1.28 8.95
N ILE A 52 2.23 2.11 8.04
CA ILE A 52 1.45 2.75 6.98
C ILE A 52 0.95 1.71 5.96
N GLU A 53 1.82 0.78 5.53
CA GLU A 53 1.44 -0.31 4.64
C GLU A 53 0.31 -1.17 5.21
N ARG A 54 0.35 -1.44 6.52
CA ARG A 54 -0.74 -2.13 7.22
C ARG A 54 -2.06 -1.37 7.14
N ILE A 55 -2.05 -0.04 7.26
CA ILE A 55 -3.26 0.79 7.13
C ILE A 55 -3.84 0.63 5.72
N PHE A 56 -3.01 0.73 4.68
CA PHE A 56 -3.46 0.58 3.29
C PHE A 56 -4.04 -0.81 3.03
N LYS A 57 -3.43 -1.86 3.57
CA LYS A 57 -3.97 -3.22 3.49
C LYS A 57 -5.34 -3.35 4.16
N ILE A 58 -5.55 -2.73 5.32
CA ILE A 58 -6.87 -2.72 5.98
C ILE A 58 -7.92 -1.99 5.13
N TRP A 59 -7.53 -0.90 4.46
CA TRP A 59 -8.42 -0.16 3.56
C TRP A 59 -8.80 -0.98 2.33
N GLU A 60 -7.84 -1.71 1.76
CA GLU A 60 -8.06 -2.67 0.66
C GLU A 60 -9.02 -3.80 1.07
N ASP A 61 -8.71 -4.51 2.16
CA ASP A 61 -9.50 -5.65 2.65
C ASP A 61 -10.95 -5.26 2.99
N ARG A 62 -11.18 -4.00 3.37
CA ARG A 62 -12.51 -3.47 3.73
C ARG A 62 -13.17 -2.67 2.61
N ASN A 63 -12.57 -2.62 1.43
CA ASN A 63 -13.05 -1.86 0.28
C ASN A 63 -13.37 -0.39 0.65
N VAL A 64 -12.48 0.23 1.44
CA VAL A 64 -12.57 1.64 1.85
C VAL A 64 -12.27 2.55 0.66
N TYR A 65 -11.29 2.16 -0.15
CA TYR A 65 -10.91 2.77 -1.41
C TYR A 65 -10.84 1.70 -2.51
N PRO A 66 -10.99 2.08 -3.79
CA PRO A 66 -10.84 1.16 -4.90
C PRO A 66 -9.39 0.71 -5.06
N GLU A 67 -9.19 -0.42 -5.75
CA GLU A 67 -7.87 -1.04 -5.95
C GLU A 67 -6.87 -0.07 -6.58
N GLU A 68 -7.29 0.74 -7.55
CA GLU A 68 -6.45 1.74 -8.22
C GLU A 68 -5.86 2.77 -7.24
N THR A 69 -6.66 3.25 -6.29
CA THR A 69 -6.19 4.18 -5.25
C THR A 69 -5.21 3.47 -4.33
N ILE A 70 -5.54 2.26 -3.88
CA ILE A 70 -4.65 1.47 -3.00
C ILE A 70 -3.29 1.24 -3.66
N LEU A 71 -3.26 0.91 -4.96
CA LEU A 71 -2.02 0.71 -5.72
C LEU A 71 -1.19 1.99 -5.76
N ALA A 72 -1.80 3.14 -6.10
CA ALA A 72 -1.11 4.42 -6.10
C ALA A 72 -0.50 4.78 -4.73
N LEU A 73 -1.22 4.47 -3.64
CA LEU A 73 -0.71 4.70 -2.27
C LEU A 73 0.47 3.79 -1.92
N LYS A 74 0.40 2.50 -2.29
CA LYS A 74 1.49 1.54 -2.08
C LYS A 74 2.73 1.95 -2.88
N GLU A 75 2.56 2.37 -4.14
CA GLU A 75 3.64 2.90 -4.98
C GLU A 75 4.24 4.18 -4.39
N ALA A 76 3.40 5.11 -3.94
CA ALA A 76 3.86 6.34 -3.30
C ALA A 76 4.63 6.07 -2.01
N LEU A 77 4.28 5.03 -1.24
CA LEU A 77 4.99 4.63 -0.02
C LEU A 77 6.32 3.91 -0.30
N SER A 78 6.46 3.27 -1.46
CA SER A 78 7.67 2.53 -1.81
C SER A 78 8.44 3.23 -2.89
N THR A 79 9.62 3.71 -2.53
CA THR A 79 10.61 4.22 -3.48
C THR A 79 11.11 3.16 -4.49
N THR A 80 10.69 1.89 -4.37
CA THR A 80 11.13 0.77 -5.22
C THR A 80 10.14 -0.41 -5.21
N PHE A 81 8.91 -0.26 -5.72
CA PHE A 81 7.98 -1.39 -5.92
C PHE A 81 8.10 -2.04 -7.31
N LYS A 82 9.32 -2.44 -7.70
CA LYS A 82 9.52 -3.47 -8.76
C LYS A 82 10.10 -4.73 -8.15
N THR A 83 9.42 -5.42 -7.21
CA THR A 83 9.97 -6.72 -6.79
C THR A 83 8.99 -7.79 -6.32
N GLN A 84 7.99 -7.57 -5.46
CA GLN A 84 7.39 -8.75 -4.80
C GLN A 84 6.38 -9.58 -5.64
N LYS A 85 5.58 -8.97 -6.53
CA LYS A 85 4.69 -9.75 -7.43
C LYS A 85 5.44 -10.28 -8.66
N GLN A 86 6.35 -9.48 -9.22
CA GLN A 86 7.12 -9.83 -10.41
C GLN A 86 8.33 -10.77 -10.15
N LEU A 87 8.93 -10.76 -8.96
CA LEU A 87 9.97 -11.73 -8.57
C LEU A 87 9.37 -13.11 -8.28
N LYS A 88 8.16 -13.17 -7.71
CA LYS A 88 7.45 -14.44 -7.49
C LYS A 88 7.02 -15.09 -8.81
N GLU A 89 6.66 -14.31 -9.83
CA GLU A 89 6.39 -14.82 -11.17
C GLU A 89 7.68 -15.20 -11.94
N SER A 90 8.81 -14.53 -11.72
CA SER A 90 10.08 -14.89 -12.39
C SER A 90 10.78 -16.12 -11.79
N LEU A 91 10.63 -16.35 -10.47
CA LEU A 91 11.19 -17.52 -9.76
C LEU A 91 10.34 -18.79 -9.92
N ASN A 92 9.07 -18.68 -10.34
CA ASN A 92 8.18 -19.83 -10.51
C ASN A 92 8.20 -20.46 -11.91
N LYS A 93 9.16 -20.13 -12.78
CA LYS A 93 9.34 -20.90 -14.02
C LYS A 93 9.91 -22.28 -13.67
N PRO A 94 9.15 -23.38 -13.87
CA PRO A 94 9.71 -24.71 -13.70
C PRO A 94 10.75 -24.92 -14.80
N ASN A 95 12.02 -25.01 -14.39
CA ASN A 95 13.10 -25.43 -15.25
C ASN A 95 12.86 -26.91 -15.59
N LYS A 96 12.29 -27.20 -16.77
CA LYS A 96 12.09 -28.59 -17.20
C LYS A 96 13.40 -29.17 -17.74
N PRO A 97 13.67 -30.46 -17.45
CA PRO A 97 15.01 -31.03 -17.46
C PRO A 97 15.36 -31.66 -18.81
N TRP A 98 16.67 -31.74 -19.06
CA TRP A 98 17.35 -32.45 -20.13
C TRP A 98 16.69 -33.78 -20.54
N LYS A 99 16.54 -34.00 -21.85
CA LYS A 99 16.42 -35.33 -22.46
C LYS A 99 17.55 -35.50 -23.49
N LYS A 100 18.53 -36.32 -23.11
CA LYS A 100 19.50 -36.97 -24.02
C LYS A 100 18.74 -37.70 -25.13
N THR A 101 19.26 -37.72 -26.35
CA THR A 101 19.25 -38.91 -27.21
C THR A 101 20.41 -38.82 -28.20
N GLN A 102 21.35 -39.76 -28.07
CA GLN A 102 22.32 -40.14 -29.09
C GLN A 102 21.60 -40.87 -30.22
N SER A 103 22.02 -40.64 -31.47
CA SER A 103 22.37 -41.67 -32.45
C SER A 103 22.90 -41.03 -33.72
#